data_AF-A0A2M6NZN3-F1
#
_entry.id   AF-A0A2M6NZN3-F1
#
_cell.length_a   1.000
_cell.length_b   1.000
_cell.length_c   1.000
_cell.angle_alpha   90.00
_cell.angle_beta   90.00
_cell.angle_gamma   90.00
#
_symmetry.space_group_name_H-M   'P 1'
#
loop_
_entity.id
_entity.type
_entity.pdbx_description
1 polymer ?
#
loop_
_entity_poly.entity_id
_entity_poly.type
_entity_poly.pdbx_seq_one_letter_code
_entity_poly.pdbx_strand_id
1 'polypeptide(L)'
;MDFGPLVCLTRKPRCVDCPVRKYCVASPSIMEQETQNIEQKKHKKKIPFHDTDRYVRGRIIDYLREQSVGNTVQIQTLFPKVGDERFEKILQGLVRDGLVKQEGYLVRLP
;
A
#
# COMPACT_ATOMS: atom_id res chain seq x y z
N MET A 1 21.85 12.57 -1.55
CA MET A 1 22.34 12.02 -2.84
C MET A 1 22.35 10.52 -2.67
N ASP A 2 21.48 9.79 -3.36
CA ASP A 2 21.32 8.34 -3.19
C ASP A 2 21.71 7.59 -4.46
N PHE A 3 22.65 6.65 -4.32
CA PHE A 3 23.10 5.76 -5.41
C PHE A 3 22.14 4.59 -5.64
N GLY A 4 21.45 4.14 -4.58
CA GLY A 4 20.51 3.02 -4.64
C GLY A 4 19.46 3.14 -5.74
N PRO A 5 18.73 4.26 -5.86
CA PRO A 5 17.73 4.45 -6.92
C PRO A 5 18.29 4.47 -8.35
N LEU A 6 19.59 4.71 -8.53
CA LEU A 6 20.23 4.71 -9.86
C LEU A 6 20.54 3.31 -10.37
N VAL A 7 20.73 2.34 -9.46
CA VAL A 7 21.19 0.99 -9.78
C VAL A 7 20.19 -0.08 -9.32
N CYS A 8 19.74 -0.04 -8.06
CA CYS A 8 18.81 -1.00 -7.48
C CYS A 8 17.34 -0.61 -7.74
N LEU A 9 16.98 -0.49 -9.02
CA LEU A 9 15.63 -0.14 -9.46
C LEU A 9 14.63 -1.27 -9.19
N THR A 10 13.41 -0.94 -8.76
CA THR A 10 12.36 -1.92 -8.38
C THR A 10 11.94 -2.86 -9.52
N ARG A 11 12.02 -2.42 -10.79
CA ARG A 11 11.53 -3.20 -11.95
C ARG A 11 12.61 -3.67 -12.90
N LYS A 12 13.75 -2.99 -12.93
CA LYS A 12 14.86 -3.25 -13.84
C LYS A 12 16.19 -2.89 -13.17
N PRO A 13 16.56 -3.63 -12.11
CA PRO A 13 17.79 -3.37 -11.38
C PRO A 13 19.00 -3.61 -12.27
N ARG A 14 19.98 -2.69 -12.25
CA ARG A 14 21.22 -2.79 -13.03
C ARG A 14 22.27 -3.57 -12.27
N CYS A 15 21.97 -4.83 -11.96
CA CYS A 15 22.84 -5.66 -11.12
C CYS A 15 24.25 -5.82 -11.72
N VAL A 16 24.39 -5.83 -13.05
CA VAL A 16 25.69 -5.91 -13.74
C VAL A 16 26.57 -4.69 -13.45
N ASP A 17 25.97 -3.50 -13.38
CA ASP A 17 26.67 -2.23 -13.12
C ASP A 17 26.81 -1.92 -11.62
N CYS A 18 26.34 -2.81 -10.74
CA CYS A 18 26.31 -2.57 -9.31
C CYS A 18 27.70 -2.81 -8.66
N PRO A 19 28.33 -1.79 -8.04
CA PRO A 19 29.66 -1.92 -7.47
C PRO A 19 29.71 -2.91 -6.28
N VAL A 20 28.58 -3.11 -5.60
CA VAL A 20 28.44 -4.05 -4.48
C VAL A 20 27.88 -5.41 -4.90
N ARG A 21 27.76 -5.70 -6.20
CA ARG A 21 27.21 -6.96 -6.73
C ARG A 21 27.83 -8.20 -6.10
N LYS A 22 29.16 -8.22 -5.94
CA LYS A 22 29.91 -9.35 -5.35
C LYS A 22 29.49 -9.69 -3.92
N TYR A 23 28.92 -8.72 -3.20
CA TYR A 23 28.46 -8.87 -1.82
C TYR A 23 26.93 -8.91 -1.71
N CYS A 24 26.21 -8.74 -2.83
CA CYS A 24 24.75 -8.65 -2.84
C CYS A 24 24.15 -10.05 -2.96
N VAL A 25 23.61 -10.55 -1.84
CA VAL A 25 22.94 -11.85 -1.75
C VAL A 25 21.76 -11.97 -2.73
N ALA A 26 21.09 -10.87 -3.06
CA ALA A 26 19.94 -10.85 -3.97
C ALA A 26 20.34 -10.87 -5.47
N SER A 27 21.59 -10.55 -5.82
CA SER A 27 22.00 -10.42 -7.22
C SER A 27 21.78 -11.68 -8.07
N PRO A 28 22.09 -12.91 -7.60
CA PRO A 28 21.89 -14.11 -8.41
C PRO A 28 20.41 -14.34 -8.76
N SER A 29 19.53 -14.26 -7.76
CA SER A 29 18.08 -14.49 -7.94
C SER A 29 17.43 -13.43 -8.84
N ILE A 30 17.85 -12.17 -8.74
CA ILE A 30 17.32 -11.09 -9.58
C ILE A 30 17.69 -11.30 -11.05
N MET A 31 18.95 -11.68 -11.33
CA MET A 31 19.42 -11.90 -12.69
C MET A 31 18.72 -13.09 -13.37
N GLU A 32 18.38 -14.12 -12.60
CA GLU A 32 17.60 -15.27 -13.07
C GLU A 32 16.13 -14.91 -13.36
N GLN A 33 15.54 -14.01 -12.56
CA GLN A 33 14.18 -13.50 -12.79
C GLN A 33 14.06 -12.56 -14.00
N GLU A 34 15.09 -11.77 -14.32
CA GLU A 34 15.09 -10.92 -15.52
C GLU A 34 14.98 -11.73 -16.81
N THR A 35 15.47 -12.97 -16.81
CA THR A 35 15.36 -13.87 -17.98
C THR A 35 13.93 -14.41 -18.19
N GLN A 36 13.13 -14.47 -17.12
CA GLN A 36 11.78 -15.05 -17.13
C GLN A 36 10.66 -14.02 -17.31
N ASN A 37 10.92 -12.72 -17.11
CA ASN A 37 9.89 -11.68 -17.02
C ASN A 37 9.57 -10.96 -18.36
N ILE A 38 9.85 -11.59 -19.50
CA ILE A 38 9.65 -10.95 -20.82
C ILE A 38 8.15 -10.85 -21.19
N GLU A 39 7.26 -11.68 -20.63
CA GLU A 39 5.92 -11.87 -21.23
C GLU A 39 4.68 -11.47 -20.41
N GLN A 40 4.79 -10.84 -19.24
CA GLN A 40 3.58 -10.59 -18.43
C GLN A 40 3.36 -9.12 -18.05
N LYS A 41 3.38 -8.22 -19.03
CA LYS A 41 2.72 -6.91 -18.87
C LYS A 41 1.20 -7.06 -19.06
N LYS A 42 0.52 -7.71 -18.11
CA LYS A 42 -0.92 -7.49 -17.95
C LYS A 42 -1.08 -5.99 -17.67
N HIS A 43 -1.66 -5.25 -18.62
CA HIS A 43 -2.09 -3.88 -18.40
C HIS A 43 -3.09 -3.89 -17.23
N LYS A 44 -2.59 -3.65 -16.01
CA LYS A 44 -3.45 -3.44 -14.85
C LYS A 44 -4.34 -2.26 -15.20
N LYS A 45 -5.67 -2.48 -15.18
CA LYS A 45 -6.64 -1.40 -15.33
C LYS A 45 -6.25 -0.29 -14.37
N LYS A 46 -6.02 0.93 -14.90
CA LYS A 46 -5.71 2.08 -14.07
C LYS A 46 -6.98 2.46 -13.30
N ILE A 47 -7.01 2.14 -12.02
CA ILE A 47 -8.09 2.57 -11.11
C ILE A 47 -7.76 4.03 -10.70
N PRO A 48 -8.71 4.96 -10.75
CA PRO A 48 -8.52 6.31 -10.22
C PRO A 48 -8.04 6.27 -8.77
N PHE A 49 -7.13 7.17 -8.39
CA PHE A 49 -6.53 7.16 -7.04
C PHE A 49 -7.59 7.22 -5.93
N HIS A 50 -8.63 8.05 -6.11
CA HIS A 50 -9.73 8.22 -5.16
C HIS A 50 -10.56 6.94 -4.93
N ASP A 51 -10.47 5.98 -5.85
CA ASP A 51 -11.17 4.70 -5.74
C ASP A 51 -10.28 3.60 -5.14
N THR A 52 -9.06 3.92 -4.71
CA THR A 52 -8.13 2.94 -4.12
C THR A 52 -8.31 2.78 -2.61
N ASP A 53 -7.98 1.60 -2.08
CA ASP A 53 -7.99 1.36 -0.62
C ASP A 53 -7.05 2.31 0.12
N ARG A 54 -5.91 2.68 -0.50
CA ARG A 54 -4.96 3.64 0.06
C ARG A 54 -5.61 5.00 0.31
N TYR A 55 -6.45 5.46 -0.62
CA TYR A 55 -7.16 6.72 -0.47
C TYR A 55 -8.17 6.65 0.68
N VAL A 56 -9.03 5.63 0.71
CA VAL A 56 -10.04 5.45 1.77
C VAL A 56 -9.38 5.37 3.14
N ARG A 57 -8.30 4.58 3.29
CA ARG A 57 -7.51 4.50 4.53
C ARG A 57 -7.02 5.86 5.00
N GLY A 58 -6.43 6.65 4.11
CA GLY A 58 -5.95 7.99 4.42
C GLY A 58 -7.07 8.91 4.90
N ARG A 59 -8.21 8.89 4.21
CA ARG A 59 -9.38 9.70 4.57
C ARG A 59 -9.99 9.32 5.91
N ILE A 60 -9.99 8.03 6.29
CA ILE A 60 -10.41 7.58 7.62
C ILE A 60 -9.48 8.17 8.69
N ILE A 61 -8.16 8.08 8.48
CA ILE A 61 -7.16 8.63 9.41
C ILE A 61 -7.31 10.15 9.53
N ASP A 62 -7.46 10.86 8.41
CA ASP A 62 -7.66 12.32 8.41
C ASP A 62 -8.92 12.71 9.20
N TYR A 63 -10.04 12.01 8.97
CA TYR A 63 -11.28 12.25 9.71
C TYR A 63 -11.11 12.03 11.23
N LEU A 64 -10.43 10.96 11.63
CA LEU A 64 -10.17 10.67 13.04
C LEU A 64 -9.18 11.64 13.69
N ARG A 65 -8.27 12.26 12.92
CA ARG A 65 -7.39 13.32 13.43
C ARG A 65 -8.17 14.59 13.78
N GLU A 66 -9.20 14.91 13.01
CA GLU A 66 -10.04 16.08 13.26
C GLU A 66 -11.02 15.83 14.43
N GLN A 67 -11.72 14.69 14.42
CA GLN A 67 -12.82 14.42 15.35
C GLN A 67 -12.41 13.63 16.60
N SER A 68 -11.17 13.15 16.69
CA SER A 68 -10.57 12.31 17.75
C SER A 68 -11.20 10.92 17.94
N VAL A 69 -12.53 10.82 17.80
CA VAL A 69 -13.32 9.58 17.85
C VAL A 69 -14.40 9.67 16.78
N GLY A 70 -14.66 8.56 16.08
CA GLY A 70 -15.72 8.44 15.09
C GLY A 70 -16.51 7.17 15.26
N ASN A 71 -17.79 7.18 14.84
CA ASN A 71 -18.59 5.97 14.75
C ASN A 71 -18.36 5.28 13.39
N THR A 72 -18.24 3.96 13.36
CA THR A 72 -18.04 3.17 12.13
C THR A 72 -19.05 3.52 11.03
N VAL A 73 -20.33 3.63 11.37
CA VAL A 73 -21.41 3.95 10.42
C VAL A 73 -21.28 5.37 9.90
N GLN A 74 -20.91 6.33 10.75
CA GLN A 74 -20.67 7.72 10.34
C GLN A 74 -19.44 7.86 9.43
N ILE A 75 -18.39 7.07 9.68
CA ILE A 75 -17.21 7.08 8.81
C ILE A 75 -17.57 6.47 7.46
N GLN A 76 -18.38 5.41 7.44
CA GLN A 76 -18.82 4.75 6.20
C GLN A 76 -19.66 5.66 5.31
N THR A 77 -20.51 6.53 5.88
CA THR A 77 -21.33 7.47 5.09
C THR A 77 -20.50 8.51 4.33
N LEU A 78 -19.23 8.74 4.73
CA LEU A 78 -18.28 9.56 3.98
C LEU A 78 -17.82 8.92 2.66
N PHE A 79 -18.07 7.61 2.49
CA PHE A 79 -17.61 6.82 1.34
C PHE A 79 -18.77 6.08 0.65
N PRO A 80 -19.78 6.79 0.09
CA PRO A 80 -20.98 6.15 -0.47
C PRO A 80 -20.71 5.24 -1.69
N LYS A 81 -19.55 5.38 -2.33
CA LYS A 81 -19.12 4.53 -3.46
C LYS A 81 -18.38 3.25 -3.01
N VAL A 82 -18.09 3.12 -1.72
CA VAL A 82 -17.39 1.96 -1.15
C VAL A 82 -18.43 1.06 -0.52
N GLY A 83 -18.63 -0.14 -1.08
CA GLY A 83 -19.55 -1.11 -0.51
C GLY A 83 -19.12 -1.60 0.87
N ASP A 84 -20.09 -2.04 1.66
CA ASP A 84 -19.93 -2.38 3.08
C ASP A 84 -18.82 -3.38 3.34
N GLU A 85 -18.79 -4.49 2.59
CA GLU A 85 -17.77 -5.53 2.72
C GLU A 85 -16.35 -5.00 2.47
N ARG A 86 -16.21 -4.08 1.51
CA ARG A 86 -14.92 -3.47 1.18
C ARG A 86 -14.49 -2.49 2.27
N PHE A 87 -15.43 -1.68 2.75
CA PHE A 87 -15.17 -0.75 3.85
C PHE A 87 -14.74 -1.49 5.11
N GLU A 88 -15.42 -2.57 5.47
CA GLU A 88 -15.09 -3.40 6.62
C GLU A 88 -13.69 -4.02 6.49
N LYS A 89 -13.34 -4.56 5.32
CA LYS A 89 -11.97 -5.07 5.06
C LYS A 89 -10.90 -3.99 5.23
N ILE A 90 -11.18 -2.77 4.75
CA ILE A 90 -10.26 -1.64 4.88
C ILE A 90 -10.07 -1.26 6.35
N LEU A 91 -11.17 -1.15 7.10
CA LEU A 91 -11.15 -0.81 8.52
C LEU A 91 -10.42 -1.88 9.35
N GLN A 92 -10.71 -3.16 9.10
CA GLN A 92 -10.00 -4.28 9.75
C GLN A 92 -8.50 -4.29 9.41
N GLY A 93 -8.13 -3.90 8.19
CA GLY A 93 -6.74 -3.69 7.81
C GLY A 93 -6.06 -2.59 8.63
N LEU A 94 -6.74 -1.45 8.85
CA LEU A 94 -6.23 -0.38 9.71
C LEU A 94 -6.05 -0.82 11.17
N VAL A 95 -6.99 -1.60 11.71
CA VAL A 95 -6.89 -2.17 13.06
C VAL A 95 -5.71 -3.14 13.15
N ARG A 96 -5.56 -4.04 12.18
CA ARG A 96 -4.44 -5.00 12.13
C ARG A 96 -3.09 -4.32 12.04
N ASP A 97 -3.00 -3.23 11.29
CA ASP A 97 -1.77 -2.45 11.14
C ASP A 97 -1.49 -1.56 12.37
N GLY A 98 -2.35 -1.57 13.40
CA GLY A 98 -2.22 -0.78 14.62
C GLY A 98 -2.42 0.72 14.41
N LEU A 99 -3.02 1.12 13.28
CA LEU A 99 -3.23 2.54 12.93
C LEU A 99 -4.49 3.11 13.54
N VAL A 100 -5.42 2.25 13.97
CA VAL A 100 -6.73 2.60 14.52
C VAL A 100 -7.11 1.56 15.57
N LYS A 101 -7.79 1.98 16.64
CA LYS A 101 -8.46 1.09 17.61
C LYS A 101 -9.96 1.11 17.38
N GLN A 102 -10.58 -0.06 17.41
CA GLN A 102 -12.02 -0.23 17.30
C GLN A 102 -12.57 -0.86 18.59
N GLU A 103 -13.54 -0.19 19.21
CA GLU A 103 -14.25 -0.61 20.42
C GLU A 103 -15.75 -0.67 20.09
N GLY A 104 -16.21 -1.83 19.62
CA GLY A 104 -17.57 -1.99 19.08
C GLY A 104 -17.78 -1.13 17.83
N TYR A 105 -18.65 -0.12 17.95
CA TYR A 105 -18.94 0.85 16.88
C TYR A 105 -18.07 2.11 16.94
N LEU A 106 -17.26 2.27 17.98
CA LEU A 106 -16.36 3.41 18.13
C LEU A 106 -15.00 3.11 17.50
N VAL A 107 -14.47 4.10 16.80
CA VAL A 107 -13.22 4.04 16.06
C VAL A 107 -12.40 5.25 16.47
N ARG A 108 -11.13 5.04 16.85
CA ARG A 108 -10.23 6.11 17.30
C ARG A 108 -8.79 5.83 16.86
N LEU A 109 -7.96 6.87 16.85
CA LEU A 109 -6.53 6.69 16.71
C LEU A 109 -5.96 5.97 17.96
N PRO A 110 -4.86 5.20 17.81
CA PRO A 110 -4.29 4.37 18.87
C PRO A 110 -3.93 5.15 20.15
#